data_AF-A0A6G9YL73-F1
#
_entry.id   AF-A0A6G9YL73-F1
#
_cell.length_a   1.000
_cell.length_b   1.000
_cell.length_c   1.000
_cell.angle_alpha   90.00
_cell.angle_beta   90.00
_cell.angle_gamma   90.00
#
_symmetry.space_group_name_H-M   'P 1'
#
loop_
_entity.id
_entity.type
_entity.pdbx_description
1 polymer ?
#
loop_
_entity_poly.entity_id
_entity_poly.type
_entity_poly.pdbx_seq_one_letter_code
_entity_poly.pdbx_strand_id
1 'polypeptide(L)'
;MLRVVFGDHGLTGRAKEEWLFERLALYAGMEHFTAIVGQWFLDSEGLEQSGIHPMMLDLLRWHGAEEVEHRNVLFDVFEHVDGGYLRRLRTVLLGSIGLLGTFLLVLDRPLPAGPDPALVETVAGATRRCHAKGPGPRLEVLRDRGPALPEAQLPPLVHGPAG
;
A
#
# COMPACT_ATOMS: atom_id res chain seq x y z
N MET A 1 -0.43 -5.14 -19.49
CA MET A 1 0.05 -6.45 -18.99
C MET A 1 -0.93 -7.12 -18.04
N LEU A 2 -1.47 -6.44 -17.02
CA LEU A 2 -2.42 -7.02 -16.05
C LEU A 2 -3.61 -7.76 -16.69
N ARG A 3 -4.19 -7.21 -17.76
CA ARG A 3 -5.30 -7.85 -18.50
C ARG A 3 -4.91 -9.12 -19.26
N VAL A 4 -3.62 -9.29 -19.59
CA VAL A 4 -3.11 -10.48 -20.29
C VAL A 4 -2.86 -11.60 -19.29
N VAL A 5 -2.40 -11.28 -18.08
CA VAL A 5 -2.13 -12.28 -17.02
C VAL A 5 -3.41 -12.65 -16.26
N PHE A 6 -4.22 -11.65 -15.91
CA PHE A 6 -5.45 -11.80 -15.13
C PHE A 6 -6.72 -11.65 -15.98
N GLY A 7 -6.64 -11.85 -17.30
CA GLY A 7 -7.83 -11.84 -18.17
C GLY A 7 -8.70 -13.08 -17.96
N ASP A 8 -9.90 -13.10 -18.56
CA ASP A 8 -10.82 -14.23 -18.43
C ASP A 8 -10.39 -15.48 -19.23
N HIS A 9 -9.28 -15.39 -19.98
CA HIS A 9 -8.63 -16.50 -20.73
C HIS A 9 -9.56 -17.33 -21.64
N GLY A 10 -10.73 -16.80 -22.02
CA GLY A 10 -11.75 -17.55 -22.78
C GLY A 10 -12.51 -18.59 -21.95
N LEU A 11 -12.37 -18.57 -20.62
CA LEU A 11 -13.07 -19.47 -19.70
C LEU A 11 -14.58 -19.17 -19.68
N THR A 12 -15.40 -20.21 -19.56
CA THR A 12 -16.86 -20.11 -19.53
C THR A 12 -17.45 -20.88 -18.35
N GLY A 13 -18.67 -20.49 -17.94
CA GLY A 13 -19.40 -21.12 -16.83
C GLY A 13 -18.63 -21.09 -15.52
N ARG A 14 -18.68 -22.21 -14.78
CA ARG A 14 -18.07 -22.35 -13.44
C ARG A 14 -16.56 -22.12 -13.42
N ALA A 15 -15.84 -22.44 -14.51
CA ALA A 15 -14.39 -22.22 -14.57
C ALA A 15 -14.02 -20.73 -14.58
N LYS A 16 -14.88 -19.88 -15.16
CA LYS A 16 -14.69 -18.43 -15.13
C LYS A 16 -14.91 -17.86 -13.73
N GLU A 17 -15.93 -18.36 -13.04
CA GLU A 17 -16.27 -17.95 -11.68
C GLU A 17 -15.16 -18.32 -10.68
N GLU A 18 -14.68 -19.56 -10.73
CA GLU A 18 -13.55 -20.01 -9.91
C GLU A 18 -12.26 -19.20 -10.15
N TRP A 19 -12.04 -18.78 -11.41
CA TRP A 19 -10.91 -17.91 -11.76
C TRP A 19 -11.07 -16.49 -11.23
N LEU A 20 -12.29 -15.94 -11.21
CA LEU A 20 -12.56 -14.65 -10.58
C LEU A 20 -12.31 -14.71 -9.07
N PHE A 21 -12.75 -15.79 -8.40
CA PHE A 21 -12.51 -15.98 -6.97
C PHE A 21 -11.02 -16.10 -6.67
N GLU A 22 -10.25 -16.76 -7.53
CA GLU A 22 -8.80 -16.83 -7.37
C GLU A 22 -8.13 -15.48 -7.44
N ARG A 23 -8.50 -14.67 -8.43
CA ARG A 23 -7.97 -13.31 -8.59
C ARG A 23 -8.34 -12.43 -7.39
N LEU A 24 -9.58 -12.52 -6.93
CA LEU A 24 -10.04 -11.76 -5.78
C LEU A 24 -9.29 -12.15 -4.50
N ALA A 25 -9.10 -13.45 -4.27
CA ALA A 25 -8.32 -13.98 -3.14
C ALA A 25 -6.85 -13.54 -3.20
N LEU A 26 -6.27 -13.44 -4.40
CA LEU A 26 -4.91 -12.93 -4.60
C LEU A 26 -4.83 -11.44 -4.24
N TYR A 27 -5.75 -10.60 -4.74
CA TYR A 27 -5.76 -9.17 -4.43
C TYR A 27 -6.01 -8.91 -2.93
N ALA A 28 -6.97 -9.59 -2.32
CA ALA A 28 -7.20 -9.51 -0.88
C ALA A 28 -5.95 -9.92 -0.08
N GLY A 29 -5.22 -10.94 -0.53
CA GLY A 29 -3.94 -11.32 0.06
C GLY A 29 -2.86 -10.25 -0.09
N MET A 30 -2.73 -9.64 -1.26
CA MET A 30 -1.75 -8.57 -1.52
C MET A 30 -2.00 -7.34 -0.62
N GLU A 31 -3.25 -6.91 -0.50
CA GLU A 31 -3.66 -5.77 0.34
C GLU A 31 -3.42 -6.06 1.82
N HIS A 32 -3.61 -7.32 2.24
CA HIS A 32 -3.23 -7.73 3.59
C HIS A 32 -1.72 -7.57 3.84
N PHE A 33 -0.87 -7.92 2.86
CA PHE A 33 0.57 -7.71 2.99
C PHE A 33 0.97 -6.24 2.97
N THR A 34 0.38 -5.42 2.08
CA THR A 34 0.68 -3.98 2.03
C THR A 34 0.23 -3.29 3.31
N ALA A 35 -0.91 -3.68 3.90
CA ALA A 35 -1.36 -3.17 5.20
C ALA A 35 -0.42 -3.54 6.36
N ILE A 36 0.16 -4.75 6.37
CA ILE A 36 1.17 -5.12 7.38
C ILE A 36 2.41 -4.22 7.25
N VAL A 37 2.88 -3.97 6.02
CA VAL A 37 4.02 -3.09 5.77
C VAL A 37 3.68 -1.64 6.12
N GLY A 38 2.47 -1.18 5.78
CA GLY A 38 1.96 0.15 6.14
C GLY A 38 1.92 0.36 7.66
N GLN A 39 1.42 -0.63 8.40
CA GLN A 39 1.47 -0.62 9.87
C GLN A 39 2.92 -0.53 10.38
N TRP A 40 3.86 -1.26 9.78
CA TRP A 40 5.27 -1.15 10.15
C TRP A 40 5.84 0.25 9.87
N PHE A 41 5.47 0.93 8.78
CA PHE A 41 5.90 2.33 8.54
C PHE A 41 5.39 3.30 9.61
N LEU A 42 4.21 3.04 10.18
CA LEU A 42 3.65 3.85 11.26
C LEU A 42 4.38 3.61 12.59
N ASP A 43 4.72 2.36 12.89
CA ASP A 43 5.26 1.94 14.20
C ASP A 43 6.80 1.96 14.28
N SER A 44 7.51 2.08 13.15
CA SER A 44 8.95 1.87 13.11
C SER A 44 9.77 3.08 13.58
N GLU A 45 10.24 3.02 14.83
CA GLU A 45 11.28 3.92 15.35
C GLU A 45 12.61 3.78 14.59
N GLY A 46 12.93 2.57 14.12
CA GLY A 46 14.14 2.29 13.34
C GLY A 46 14.16 3.03 11.99
N LEU A 47 12.98 3.25 11.39
CA LEU A 47 12.85 4.03 10.17
C LEU A 47 13.12 5.52 10.42
N GLU A 48 12.67 6.06 11.56
CA GLU A 48 13.00 7.43 11.97
C GLU A 48 14.50 7.61 12.21
N GLN A 49 15.12 6.63 12.88
CA GLN A 49 16.54 6.64 13.23
C GLN A 49 17.46 6.39 12.03
N SER A 50 16.91 5.92 10.90
CA SER A 50 17.69 5.63 9.67
C SER A 50 18.20 6.88 8.95
N GLY A 51 17.79 8.08 9.38
CA GLY A 51 18.19 9.34 8.76
C GLY A 51 17.47 9.66 7.45
N ILE A 52 16.33 9.01 7.19
CA ILE A 52 15.45 9.36 6.07
C ILE A 52 15.02 10.83 6.17
N HIS A 53 14.95 11.51 5.02
CA HIS A 53 14.47 12.88 4.96
C HIS A 53 13.04 12.99 5.52
N PRO A 54 12.73 13.94 6.41
CA PRO A 54 11.47 13.98 7.16
C PRO A 54 10.23 13.96 6.27
N MET A 55 10.24 14.70 5.15
CA MET A 55 9.11 14.69 4.20
C MET A 55 8.86 13.33 3.53
N MET A 56 9.91 12.54 3.31
CA MET A 56 9.76 11.19 2.74
C MET A 56 9.19 10.23 3.79
N LEU A 57 9.60 10.38 5.05
CA LEU A 57 9.04 9.64 6.17
C LEU A 57 7.53 9.94 6.33
N ASP A 58 7.14 11.21 6.24
CA ASP A 58 5.73 11.63 6.33
C ASP A 58 4.90 11.05 5.17
N LEU A 59 5.45 11.02 3.94
CA LEU A 59 4.80 10.38 2.79
C LEU A 59 4.64 8.87 2.99
N LEU A 60 5.66 8.18 3.49
CA LEU A 60 5.59 6.75 3.78
C LEU A 60 4.54 6.43 4.85
N ARG A 61 4.41 7.28 5.87
CA ARG A 61 3.39 7.14 6.91
C ARG A 61 1.99 7.40 6.39
N TRP A 62 1.81 8.48 5.63
CA TRP A 62 0.53 8.78 5.02
C TRP A 62 0.06 7.64 4.10
N HIS A 63 0.96 7.16 3.23
CA HIS A 63 0.65 6.03 2.35
C HIS A 63 0.43 4.73 3.15
N GLY A 64 1.23 4.48 4.19
CA GLY A 64 1.04 3.33 5.08
C GLY A 64 -0.32 3.33 5.77
N ALA A 65 -0.82 4.50 6.18
CA ALA A 65 -2.16 4.64 6.74
C ALA A 65 -3.26 4.35 5.70
N GLU A 66 -3.13 4.85 4.47
CA GLU A 66 -4.05 4.57 3.36
C GLU A 66 -4.18 3.06 3.10
N GLU A 67 -3.07 2.34 3.05
CA GLU A 67 -3.04 0.89 2.83
C GLU A 67 -3.67 0.10 4.00
N VAL A 68 -3.54 0.58 5.24
CA VAL A 68 -4.20 -0.03 6.41
C VAL A 68 -5.71 0.15 6.35
N GLU A 69 -6.21 1.29 5.85
CA GLU A 69 -7.63 1.54 5.64
C GLU A 69 -8.20 0.66 4.49
N HIS A 70 -7.43 0.49 3.41
CA HIS A 70 -7.83 -0.34 2.27
C HIS A 70 -8.00 -1.83 2.60
N ARG A 71 -7.26 -2.34 3.60
CA ARG A 71 -7.28 -3.76 4.03
C ARG A 71 -8.67 -4.36 4.14
N ASN A 72 -9.62 -3.60 4.70
CA ASN A 72 -10.94 -4.13 5.01
C ASN A 72 -11.81 -4.22 3.75
N VAL A 73 -11.63 -3.33 2.76
CA VAL A 73 -12.50 -3.25 1.58
C VAL A 73 -12.42 -4.52 0.73
N LEU A 74 -11.23 -4.95 0.34
CA LEU A 74 -11.06 -6.12 -0.53
C LEU A 74 -11.29 -7.44 0.23
N PHE A 75 -10.99 -7.45 1.53
CA PHE A 75 -11.25 -8.60 2.38
C PHE A 75 -12.76 -8.84 2.53
N ASP A 76 -13.54 -7.80 2.80
CA ASP A 76 -15.00 -7.91 2.96
C ASP A 76 -15.67 -8.38 1.66
N VAL A 77 -15.20 -7.89 0.50
CA VAL A 77 -15.69 -8.36 -0.82
C VAL A 77 -15.34 -9.83 -1.06
N PHE A 78 -14.14 -10.27 -0.68
CA PHE A 78 -13.74 -11.67 -0.81
C PHE A 78 -14.57 -12.61 0.07
N GLU A 79 -14.80 -12.24 1.34
CA GLU A 79 -15.63 -13.01 2.26
C GLU A 79 -17.10 -13.07 1.80
N HIS A 80 -17.60 -12.00 1.17
CA HIS A 80 -18.96 -11.98 0.64
C HIS A 80 -19.17 -12.87 -0.59
N VAL A 81 -18.14 -13.07 -1.40
CA VAL A 81 -18.25 -13.71 -2.73
C VAL A 81 -17.83 -15.19 -2.73
N ASP A 82 -16.72 -15.54 -2.07
CA ASP A 82 -16.21 -16.92 -1.99
C ASP A 82 -16.13 -17.41 -0.53
N GLY A 83 -15.52 -16.61 0.36
CA GLY A 83 -15.35 -16.96 1.78
C GLY A 83 -14.52 -18.24 2.03
N GLY A 84 -13.83 -18.75 0.99
CA GLY A 84 -13.13 -20.02 1.03
C GLY A 84 -11.84 -19.96 1.85
N TYR A 85 -11.86 -20.50 3.07
CA TYR A 85 -10.69 -20.49 3.97
C TYR A 85 -9.43 -21.13 3.35
N LEU A 86 -9.57 -22.23 2.61
CA LEU A 86 -8.43 -22.90 1.96
C LEU A 86 -7.79 -22.03 0.88
N ARG A 87 -8.60 -21.28 0.11
CA ARG A 87 -8.10 -20.39 -0.93
C ARG A 87 -7.36 -19.21 -0.30
N ARG A 88 -7.93 -18.64 0.76
CA ARG A 88 -7.30 -17.59 1.58
C ARG A 88 -5.96 -18.04 2.16
N LEU A 89 -5.92 -19.23 2.77
CA LEU A 89 -4.67 -19.75 3.33
C LEU A 89 -3.61 -19.94 2.23
N ARG A 90 -4.01 -20.47 1.06
CA ARG A 90 -3.10 -20.62 -0.07
C ARG A 90 -2.55 -19.28 -0.55
N THR A 91 -3.39 -18.26 -0.72
CA THR A 91 -2.93 -16.96 -1.24
C THR A 91 -2.01 -16.26 -0.25
N VAL A 92 -2.30 -16.32 1.05
CA VAL A 92 -1.40 -15.83 2.11
C VAL A 92 -0.07 -16.58 2.08
N LEU A 93 -0.07 -17.92 2.04
CA LEU A 93 1.17 -18.69 2.01
C LEU A 93 2.02 -18.39 0.77
N LEU A 94 1.41 -18.33 -0.42
CA LEU A 94 2.11 -17.98 -1.65
C LEU A 94 2.71 -16.56 -1.58
N GLY A 95 1.94 -15.60 -1.06
CA GLY A 95 2.42 -14.24 -0.85
C GLY A 95 3.58 -14.17 0.14
N SER A 96 3.48 -14.85 1.29
CA SER A 96 4.55 -14.91 2.30
C SER A 96 5.82 -15.56 1.76
N ILE A 97 5.70 -16.68 1.04
CA ILE A 97 6.84 -17.36 0.41
C ILE A 97 7.48 -16.48 -0.65
N GLY A 98 6.67 -15.82 -1.48
CA GLY A 98 7.15 -14.88 -2.49
C GLY A 98 7.94 -13.72 -1.86
N LEU A 99 7.37 -13.09 -0.82
CA LEU A 99 8.00 -11.98 -0.11
C LEU A 99 9.29 -12.42 0.59
N LEU A 100 9.29 -13.57 1.27
CA LEU A 100 10.48 -14.14 1.89
C LEU A 100 11.56 -14.45 0.85
N GLY A 101 11.18 -15.05 -0.28
CA GLY A 101 12.10 -15.33 -1.39
C GLY A 101 12.73 -14.05 -1.93
N THR A 102 11.94 -13.01 -2.18
CA THR A 102 12.46 -11.70 -2.60
C THR A 102 13.38 -11.09 -1.54
N PHE A 103 12.99 -11.14 -0.27
CA PHE A 103 13.79 -10.59 0.83
C PHE A 103 15.15 -11.28 0.95
N LEU A 104 15.18 -12.62 0.90
CA LEU A 104 16.42 -13.39 0.91
C LEU A 104 17.29 -13.09 -0.32
N LEU A 105 16.69 -12.98 -1.51
CA LEU A 105 17.42 -12.61 -2.73
C LEU A 105 17.98 -11.19 -2.70
N VAL A 106 17.34 -10.25 -2.00
CA VAL A 106 17.80 -8.87 -1.86
C VAL A 106 18.90 -8.76 -0.80
N LEU A 107 18.77 -9.46 0.33
CA LEU A 107 19.77 -9.43 1.40
C LEU A 107 21.04 -10.22 1.09
N ASP A 108 20.94 -11.30 0.30
CA ASP A 108 22.11 -12.07 -0.14
C ASP A 108 22.93 -11.32 -1.21
N ARG A 109 22.37 -10.24 -1.79
CA ARG A 109 23.12 -9.38 -2.71
C ARG A 109 24.04 -8.47 -1.90
N PRO A 110 25.35 -8.48 -2.17
CA PRO A 110 26.24 -7.51 -1.54
C PRO A 110 25.77 -6.11 -1.91
N LEU A 111 25.42 -5.31 -0.90
CA LEU A 111 25.13 -3.89 -1.11
C LEU A 111 26.39 -3.25 -1.72
N PRO A 112 26.26 -2.47 -2.81
CA PRO A 112 27.40 -1.79 -3.38
C PRO A 112 27.97 -0.83 -2.31
N ALA A 113 29.31 -0.75 -2.23
CA ALA A 113 30.00 0.08 -1.24
C ALA A 113 29.70 1.59 -1.37
N GLY A 114 28.96 2.00 -2.40
CA GLY A 114 28.41 3.32 -2.60
C GLY A 114 27.47 3.34 -3.81
N PRO A 115 26.66 4.39 -3.96
CA PRO A 115 25.83 4.58 -5.14
C PRO A 115 26.70 4.73 -6.40
N ASP A 116 26.23 4.19 -7.53
CA ASP A 116 26.89 4.36 -8.82
C ASP A 116 27.03 5.87 -9.13
N PRO A 117 28.26 6.39 -9.37
CA PRO A 117 28.47 7.81 -9.67
C PRO A 117 27.61 8.31 -10.85
N ALA A 118 27.31 7.46 -11.83
CA ALA A 118 26.42 7.82 -12.94
C ALA A 118 24.96 8.02 -12.50
N LEU A 119 24.48 7.20 -11.56
CA LEU A 119 23.15 7.34 -10.98
C LEU A 119 23.07 8.62 -10.14
N VAL A 120 24.10 8.89 -9.33
CA VAL A 120 24.20 10.12 -8.52
C VAL A 120 24.15 11.35 -9.42
N GLU A 121 24.89 11.35 -10.53
CA GLU A 121 24.88 12.45 -11.48
C GLU A 121 23.51 12.62 -12.16
N THR A 122 22.86 11.51 -12.51
CA THR A 122 21.52 11.51 -13.12
C THR A 122 20.47 12.08 -12.16
N VAL A 123 20.47 11.63 -10.90
CA VAL A 123 19.56 12.12 -9.86
C VAL A 123 19.86 13.58 -9.53
N ALA A 124 21.13 13.95 -9.33
CA ALA A 124 21.52 15.34 -9.10
C ALA A 124 21.13 16.25 -10.27
N GLY A 125 21.25 15.78 -11.51
CA GLY A 125 20.76 16.46 -12.70
C GLY A 125 19.25 16.61 -12.72
N ALA A 126 18.50 15.59 -12.33
CA ALA A 126 17.04 15.66 -12.19
C ALA A 126 16.62 16.66 -11.11
N THR A 127 17.24 16.61 -9.93
CA THR A 127 17.00 17.56 -8.83
C THR A 127 17.32 18.99 -9.24
N ARG A 128 18.44 19.23 -9.94
CA ARG A 128 18.79 20.54 -10.50
C ARG A 128 17.74 21.02 -11.51
N ARG A 129 17.22 20.16 -12.39
CA ARG A 129 16.14 20.50 -13.33
C ARG A 129 14.83 20.84 -12.62
N CYS A 130 14.49 20.10 -11.56
CA CYS A 130 13.31 20.39 -10.74
C CYS A 130 13.44 21.75 -10.04
N HIS A 131 14.60 22.04 -9.44
CA HIS A 131 14.88 23.34 -8.83
C HIS A 131 14.91 24.49 -9.84
N ALA A 132 15.46 24.26 -11.04
CA ALA A 132 15.52 25.26 -12.12
C ALA A 132 14.14 25.56 -12.72
N LYS A 133 13.16 24.66 -12.57
CA LYS A 133 11.77 24.87 -13.02
C LYS A 133 11.00 25.91 -12.17
N GLY A 134 11.65 26.47 -11.15
CA GLY A 134 11.02 27.37 -10.19
C GLY A 134 10.09 26.62 -9.23
N PRO A 135 9.61 27.26 -8.15
CA PRO A 135 8.60 26.65 -7.31
C PRO A 135 7.37 26.31 -8.17
N GLY A 136 6.95 25.05 -8.13
CA GLY A 136 5.61 24.68 -8.60
C GLY A 136 4.55 25.55 -7.90
N PRO A 137 3.33 25.64 -8.43
CA PRO A 137 2.26 26.44 -7.83
C PRO A 137 2.17 26.14 -6.33
N ARG A 138 2.27 27.19 -5.51
CA ARG A 138 2.30 27.10 -4.05
C ARG A 138 1.09 26.31 -3.56
N LEU A 139 1.31 25.35 -2.66
CA LEU A 139 0.29 24.54 -1.97
C LEU A 139 -0.77 25.36 -1.19
N GLU A 140 -0.72 26.69 -1.20
CA GLU A 140 -1.80 27.57 -0.72
C GLU A 140 -3.16 27.26 -1.38
N VAL A 141 -3.17 26.72 -2.61
CA VAL A 141 -4.41 26.40 -3.34
C VAL A 141 -5.09 25.09 -2.84
N LEU A 142 -4.40 24.27 -2.04
CA LEU A 142 -4.97 23.04 -1.46
C LEU A 142 -5.43 23.21 0.00
N ARG A 143 -5.08 24.31 0.66
CA ARG A 143 -5.66 24.66 1.97
C ARG A 143 -7.11 25.15 1.87
N ASP A 144 -7.47 25.70 0.71
CA ASP A 144 -8.78 26.33 0.45
C ASP A 144 -9.76 25.44 -0.33
N ARG A 145 -9.38 24.18 -0.61
CA ARG A 145 -10.20 23.22 -1.39
C ARG A 145 -10.44 21.88 -0.70
N GLY A 146 -10.20 21.78 0.61
CA GLY A 146 -10.90 20.77 1.39
C GLY A 146 -12.38 21.16 1.42
N PRO A 147 -13.36 20.31 1.07
CA PRO A 147 -14.72 20.57 1.51
C PRO A 147 -14.63 20.80 3.02
N ALA A 148 -15.25 21.86 3.52
CA ALA A 148 -15.53 21.96 4.94
C ALA A 148 -16.23 20.64 5.29
N LEU A 149 -15.51 19.73 5.96
CA LEU A 149 -16.16 18.57 6.53
C LEU A 149 -17.26 19.17 7.40
N PRO A 150 -18.55 18.91 7.12
CA PRO A 150 -19.59 19.34 8.02
C PRO A 150 -19.17 18.78 9.37
N GLU A 151 -19.02 19.68 10.34
CA GLU A 151 -18.71 19.37 11.72
C GLU A 151 -19.53 18.13 12.06
N ALA A 152 -18.87 16.97 12.11
CA ALA A 152 -19.55 15.73 12.40
C ALA A 152 -20.07 15.93 13.81
N GLN A 153 -21.34 16.26 13.90
CA GLN A 153 -22.13 16.17 15.11
C GLN A 153 -22.07 14.70 15.48
N LEU A 154 -21.01 14.36 16.21
CA LEU A 154 -20.95 13.17 17.03
C LEU A 154 -22.28 13.19 17.81
N PRO A 155 -23.13 12.16 17.66
CA PRO A 155 -24.33 12.08 18.47
C PRO A 155 -23.88 12.21 19.93
N PRO A 156 -24.58 13.01 20.75
CA PRO A 156 -24.21 13.14 22.16
C PRO A 156 -24.13 11.73 22.73
N LEU A 157 -23.00 11.40 23.35
CA LEU A 157 -22.84 10.15 24.09
C LEU A 157 -24.02 10.05 25.04
N VAL A 158 -24.95 9.15 24.72
CA VAL A 158 -26.05 8.81 25.61
C VAL A 158 -25.39 8.11 26.79
N HIS A 159 -25.06 8.87 27.82
CA HIS A 159 -24.87 8.34 29.15
C HIS A 159 -26.22 7.71 29.54
N GLY A 160 -26.32 6.40 29.40
CA GLY A 160 -27.40 5.63 30.01
C GLY A 160 -27.44 5.94 31.50
N PRO A 161 -28.63 6.11 32.11
CA PRO A 161 -28.71 6.42 33.53
C PRO A 161 -28.12 5.27 34.33
N ALA A 162 -27.24 5.61 35.26
CA ALA A 162 -26.88 4.74 36.35
C ALA A 162 -28.15 4.50 37.19
N GLY A 163 -28.63 3.26 37.16
CA GLY A 163 -29.70 2.72 37.98
C GLY A 163 -29.36 1.29 38.34
#